data_AF-A0A9P8SCI4-F1
#
_entry.id   AF-A0A9P8SCI4-F1
#
_cell.length_a   1.000
_cell.length_b   1.000
_cell.length_c   1.000
_cell.angle_alpha   90.00
_cell.angle_beta   90.00
_cell.angle_gamma   90.00
#
_symmetry.space_group_name_H-M   'P 1'
#
loop_
_entity.id
_entity.type
_entity.pdbx_description
1 polymer ?
#
loop_
_entity_poly.entity_id
_entity_poly.type
_entity_poly.pdbx_seq_one_letter_code
_entity_poly.pdbx_strand_id
1 'polypeptide(L)'
;MKFASVTALVASYLAASALAAPRLESRDEDKFAQGLPISKTGKGGPISGGTNHELDLQNPDNLGRQSTDNGIVPNLKWSFSDSKTRILKGGWVREQVVQDLPQSHDISGAQQHLKKGAIRELHWHRVAEWGFVYKGRVLVSAVDENGKYQAEELNYGDIWYFPKGVAHTVQGLEDENEFLLVFDEGDFDKVGTTFNIDDWLAHTPKDILAKNFGVPESVFDNIPTPNPYILNATVSEKNVTGAVTPVASGNSSFVYRTLEHPAEKIGGQGGVFRKIDSTNFPISKTIAATFVTLKPGGLRELHWHPNAEEWLYFHQGTARATAFIGNANARTFDFRAGDTAVFPDNSGHYIENTSKTEDLIWIEIYKSDRVADIPLTQWLALTPPDVVSQALKVPIEFVEKLKKEKQVFVE
;
A
#
# COMPACT_ATOMS: atom_id res chain seq x y z
N MET A 1 29.00 98.46 -20.90
CA MET A 1 29.43 97.20 -20.28
C MET A 1 28.29 96.64 -19.45
N LYS A 2 27.84 95.41 -19.73
CA LYS A 2 27.15 94.46 -18.83
C LYS A 2 25.73 94.85 -18.33
N PHE A 3 24.70 94.03 -18.28
CA PHE A 3 24.30 92.72 -18.83
C PHE A 3 22.78 92.65 -18.54
N ALA A 4 21.96 92.24 -19.50
CA ALA A 4 20.55 91.94 -19.28
C ALA A 4 20.43 90.57 -18.57
N SER A 5 19.71 90.52 -17.45
CA SER A 5 19.39 89.28 -16.74
C SER A 5 18.10 88.69 -17.32
N VAL A 6 18.21 87.65 -18.13
CA VAL A 6 17.08 86.79 -18.51
C VAL A 6 17.12 85.57 -17.61
N THR A 7 16.17 85.48 -16.69
CA THR A 7 15.99 84.32 -15.81
C THR A 7 15.20 83.26 -16.57
N ALA A 8 15.87 82.20 -17.03
CA ALA A 8 15.23 81.04 -17.63
C ALA A 8 14.68 80.11 -16.53
N LEU A 9 13.36 79.96 -16.48
CA LEU A 9 12.69 78.96 -15.64
C LEU A 9 12.76 77.61 -16.38
N VAL A 10 13.68 76.73 -15.97
CA VAL A 10 13.72 75.34 -16.45
C VAL A 10 12.74 74.55 -15.60
N ALA A 11 11.56 74.26 -16.14
CA ALA A 11 10.63 73.30 -15.56
C ALA A 11 11.15 71.88 -15.83
N SER A 12 11.78 71.26 -14.84
CA SER A 12 12.15 69.85 -14.85
C SER A 12 10.90 68.98 -14.67
N TYR A 13 10.42 68.38 -15.76
CA TYR A 13 9.48 67.27 -15.71
C TYR A 13 10.22 66.03 -15.15
N LEU A 14 10.11 65.81 -13.84
CA LEU A 14 10.39 64.51 -13.23
C LEU A 14 9.20 63.59 -13.57
N ALA A 15 9.30 62.90 -14.69
CA ALA A 15 8.44 61.77 -14.98
C ALA A 15 8.78 60.66 -13.98
N ALA A 16 7.97 60.53 -12.93
CA ALA A 16 7.99 59.37 -12.05
C ALA A 16 7.52 58.16 -12.87
N SER A 17 8.45 57.44 -13.49
CA SER A 17 8.20 56.08 -13.97
C SER A 17 7.99 55.19 -12.75
N ALA A 18 6.74 55.06 -12.33
CA ALA A 18 6.34 53.97 -11.48
C ALA A 18 6.67 52.68 -12.23
N LEU A 19 7.81 52.06 -11.91
CA LEU A 19 8.14 50.71 -12.33
C LEU A 19 7.02 49.82 -11.79
N ALA A 20 6.05 49.49 -12.66
CA ALA A 20 5.04 48.51 -12.34
C ALA A 20 5.78 47.24 -11.93
N ALA A 21 5.54 46.79 -10.69
CA ALA A 21 6.09 45.52 -10.24
C ALA A 21 5.70 44.45 -11.27
N PRO A 22 6.65 43.62 -11.74
CA PRO A 22 6.35 42.60 -12.73
C PRO A 22 5.21 41.75 -12.20
N ARG A 23 4.07 41.82 -12.90
CA ARG A 23 2.88 41.03 -12.58
C ARG A 23 3.11 39.65 -13.19
N LEU A 24 2.97 38.60 -12.40
CA LEU A 24 2.93 37.24 -12.94
C LEU A 24 1.81 37.17 -13.97
N GLU A 25 2.15 36.93 -15.23
CA GLU A 25 1.15 36.72 -16.27
C GLU A 25 0.44 35.39 -15.98
N SER A 26 -0.87 35.47 -15.75
CA SER A 26 -1.72 34.27 -15.73
C SER A 26 -1.66 33.60 -17.10
N ARG A 27 -1.55 32.28 -17.10
CA ARG A 27 -1.56 31.46 -18.32
C ARG A 27 -2.96 30.94 -18.56
N ASP A 28 -3.32 30.69 -19.82
CA ASP A 28 -4.66 30.21 -20.19
C ASP A 28 -5.00 28.86 -19.55
N GLU A 29 -4.00 27.98 -19.42
CA GLU A 29 -4.13 26.64 -18.84
C GLU A 29 -2.90 26.26 -18.00
N ASP A 30 -3.09 25.29 -17.10
CA ASP A 30 -1.97 24.54 -16.52
C ASP A 30 -1.49 23.44 -17.48
N LYS A 31 -0.27 22.93 -17.26
CA LYS A 31 0.36 21.91 -18.13
C LYS A 31 0.81 20.67 -17.37
N PHE A 32 0.25 20.41 -16.19
CA PHE A 32 0.61 19.24 -15.39
C PHE A 32 0.30 17.93 -16.12
N ALA A 33 -0.82 17.86 -16.84
CA ALA A 33 -1.19 16.70 -17.67
C ALA A 33 -0.26 16.46 -18.86
N GLN A 34 0.56 17.46 -19.22
CA GLN A 34 1.60 17.38 -20.24
C GLN A 34 2.97 17.08 -19.60
N GLY A 35 3.02 16.66 -18.33
CA GLY A 35 4.27 16.38 -17.63
C GLY A 35 5.10 17.64 -17.34
N LEU A 36 4.48 18.82 -17.24
CA LEU A 36 5.18 20.09 -17.01
C LEU A 36 4.72 20.78 -15.71
N PRO A 37 5.63 21.28 -14.87
CA PRO A 37 5.29 21.99 -13.63
C PRO A 37 4.93 23.45 -13.93
N ILE A 38 3.84 23.65 -14.66
CA ILE A 38 3.35 24.96 -15.11
C ILE A 38 1.89 25.12 -14.67
N SER A 39 1.64 26.06 -13.77
CA SER A 39 0.28 26.41 -13.35
C SER A 39 -0.32 27.55 -14.17
N LYS A 40 -1.65 27.57 -14.27
CA LYS A 40 -2.42 28.70 -14.83
C LYS A 40 -2.23 30.02 -14.05
N THR A 41 -1.80 29.94 -12.79
CA THR A 41 -1.55 31.13 -11.93
C THR A 41 -0.22 31.83 -12.23
N GLY A 42 0.53 31.37 -13.23
CA GLY A 42 1.83 31.90 -13.59
C GLY A 42 3.01 31.31 -12.80
N LYS A 43 2.75 30.47 -11.79
CA LYS A 43 3.81 29.71 -11.09
C LYS A 43 4.39 28.60 -11.98
N GLY A 44 5.68 28.35 -11.83
CA GLY A 44 6.41 27.26 -12.49
C GLY A 44 6.91 27.57 -13.90
N GLY A 45 7.57 26.61 -14.55
CA GLY A 45 8.25 26.77 -15.84
C GLY A 45 8.51 25.44 -16.55
N PRO A 46 9.00 25.46 -17.80
CA PRO A 46 9.28 24.23 -18.54
C PRO A 46 10.46 23.46 -17.91
N ILE A 47 10.47 22.15 -18.09
CA ILE A 47 11.64 21.31 -17.79
C ILE A 47 12.58 21.40 -19.00
N SER A 48 13.73 22.05 -18.84
CA SER A 48 14.73 22.23 -19.91
C SER A 48 15.95 21.31 -19.80
N GLY A 49 16.05 20.53 -18.72
CA GLY A 49 17.10 19.55 -18.49
C GLY A 49 16.62 18.11 -18.72
N GLY A 50 17.47 17.13 -18.40
CA GLY A 50 17.09 15.72 -18.44
C GLY A 50 16.04 15.38 -17.38
N THR A 51 14.91 14.82 -17.81
CA THR A 51 13.85 14.27 -16.96
C THR A 51 13.36 12.94 -17.54
N ASN A 52 12.61 12.17 -16.75
CA ASN A 52 11.85 11.03 -17.23
C ASN A 52 10.40 11.48 -17.46
N HIS A 53 10.10 11.84 -18.70
CA HIS A 53 8.81 12.41 -19.07
C HIS A 53 7.64 11.45 -18.83
N GLU A 54 7.87 10.15 -19.03
CA GLU A 54 6.88 9.13 -18.74
C GLU A 54 6.50 9.13 -17.26
N LEU A 55 7.47 9.26 -16.34
CA LEU A 55 7.16 9.38 -14.90
C LEU A 55 6.46 10.70 -14.55
N ASP A 56 6.80 11.80 -15.22
CA ASP A 56 6.15 13.09 -15.03
C ASP A 56 4.66 13.03 -15.42
N LEU A 57 4.34 12.37 -16.54
CA LEU A 57 2.96 12.11 -16.97
C LEU A 57 2.19 11.22 -15.98
N GLN A 58 2.92 10.35 -15.27
CA GLN A 58 2.32 9.45 -14.30
C GLN A 58 2.05 10.07 -12.94
N ASN A 59 2.74 11.16 -12.60
CA ASN A 59 2.69 11.81 -11.28
C ASN A 59 2.46 13.33 -11.39
N PRO A 60 1.37 13.79 -12.03
CA PRO A 60 1.08 15.21 -12.16
C PRO A 60 0.98 15.96 -10.81
N ASP A 61 0.62 15.31 -9.70
CA ASP A 61 0.63 15.95 -8.37
C ASP A 61 2.03 16.24 -7.86
N ASN A 62 3.02 15.39 -8.15
CA ASN A 62 4.42 15.66 -7.83
C ASN A 62 4.98 16.87 -8.60
N LEU A 63 4.34 17.27 -9.70
CA LEU A 63 4.69 18.50 -10.45
C LEU A 63 4.11 19.77 -9.80
N GLY A 64 3.39 19.66 -8.69
CA GLY A 64 2.79 20.78 -7.97
C GLY A 64 1.37 21.12 -8.43
N ARG A 65 0.59 20.13 -8.91
CA ARG A 65 -0.80 20.32 -9.34
C ARG A 65 -1.71 20.78 -8.22
N GLN A 66 -1.49 20.31 -6.98
CA GLN A 66 -2.28 20.73 -5.83
C GLN A 66 -1.72 22.00 -5.20
N SER A 67 -2.51 23.08 -5.23
CA SER A 67 -2.11 24.36 -4.65
C SER A 67 -2.13 24.37 -3.11
N THR A 68 -2.74 23.37 -2.49
CA THR A 68 -2.84 23.19 -1.03
C THR A 68 -1.71 22.35 -0.46
N ASP A 69 -0.93 21.67 -1.30
CA ASP A 69 0.29 20.98 -0.84
C ASP A 69 1.28 22.00 -0.28
N ASN A 70 1.92 21.65 0.84
CA ASN A 70 2.79 22.56 1.55
C ASN A 70 3.75 21.80 2.48
N GLY A 71 4.87 22.46 2.81
CA GLY A 71 5.80 21.98 3.81
C GLY A 71 6.62 20.78 3.35
N ILE A 72 7.10 19.98 4.31
CA ILE A 72 7.95 18.82 4.05
C ILE A 72 7.19 17.57 4.47
N VAL A 73 6.83 16.77 3.47
CA VAL A 73 6.28 15.41 3.66
C VAL A 73 7.26 14.44 2.99
N PRO A 74 7.75 13.42 3.71
CA PRO A 74 8.64 12.41 3.13
C PRO A 74 7.96 11.68 1.97
N ASN A 75 8.73 10.92 1.19
CA ASN A 75 8.13 10.08 0.18
C ASN A 75 7.30 8.97 0.86
N LEU A 76 6.04 8.84 0.46
CA LEU A 76 5.08 7.88 1.00
C LEU A 76 4.66 6.82 -0.02
N LYS A 77 5.25 6.84 -1.21
CA LYS A 77 4.88 5.98 -2.34
C LYS A 77 6.09 5.20 -2.84
N TRP A 78 5.90 3.94 -3.19
CA TRP A 78 6.91 3.14 -3.89
C TRP A 78 6.26 2.24 -4.94
N SER A 79 6.84 2.12 -6.14
CA SER A 79 6.34 1.20 -7.15
C SER A 79 7.08 -0.13 -7.06
N PHE A 80 6.37 -1.25 -7.01
CA PHE A 80 7.02 -2.57 -7.11
C PHE A 80 7.82 -2.72 -8.41
N SER A 81 7.50 -1.94 -9.44
CA SER A 81 8.26 -1.88 -10.70
C SER A 81 9.69 -1.36 -10.55
N ASP A 82 9.95 -0.57 -9.52
CA ASP A 82 11.30 -0.05 -9.20
C ASP A 82 12.07 -0.99 -8.27
N SER A 83 11.43 -2.06 -7.79
CA SER A 83 12.02 -3.02 -6.87
C SER A 83 12.91 -4.03 -7.59
N LYS A 84 14.02 -4.41 -6.97
CA LYS A 84 14.92 -5.43 -7.51
C LYS A 84 14.19 -6.78 -7.58
N THR A 85 14.01 -7.29 -8.78
CA THR A 85 13.41 -8.62 -8.99
C THR A 85 14.46 -9.72 -8.88
N ARG A 86 14.23 -10.67 -7.96
CA ARG A 86 15.00 -11.91 -7.86
C ARG A 86 14.33 -12.98 -8.73
N ILE A 87 15.03 -13.42 -9.77
CA ILE A 87 14.56 -14.43 -10.72
C ILE A 87 15.07 -15.81 -10.29
N LEU A 88 14.18 -16.79 -10.22
CA LEU A 88 14.44 -18.13 -9.71
C LEU A 88 13.89 -19.20 -10.66
N LYS A 89 14.32 -20.45 -10.48
CA LYS A 89 13.80 -21.58 -11.27
C LYS A 89 12.38 -21.89 -10.80
N GLY A 90 11.41 -21.32 -11.51
CA GLY A 90 9.98 -21.54 -11.25
C GLY A 90 9.20 -20.29 -10.92
N GLY A 91 9.85 -19.12 -10.86
CA GLY A 91 9.16 -17.89 -10.56
C GLY A 91 10.09 -16.73 -10.28
N TRP A 92 9.54 -15.71 -9.65
CA TRP A 92 10.28 -14.52 -9.23
C TRP A 92 9.68 -13.95 -7.94
N VAL A 93 10.46 -13.14 -7.24
CA VAL A 93 10.00 -12.32 -6.12
C VAL A 93 10.61 -10.93 -6.23
N ARG A 94 9.85 -9.90 -5.85
CA ARG A 94 10.33 -8.53 -5.67
C ARG A 94 9.65 -7.93 -4.45
N GLU A 95 10.39 -7.13 -3.70
CA GLU A 95 10.00 -6.67 -2.37
C GLU A 95 9.99 -5.15 -2.31
N GLN A 96 9.12 -4.60 -1.46
CA GLN A 96 9.23 -3.27 -0.92
C GLN A 96 9.55 -3.43 0.56
N VAL A 97 10.76 -3.04 0.93
CA VAL A 97 11.22 -3.03 2.33
C VAL A 97 11.53 -1.60 2.79
N VAL A 98 11.92 -1.43 4.06
CA VAL A 98 12.24 -0.12 4.64
C VAL A 98 13.34 0.63 3.87
N GLN A 99 14.24 -0.07 3.17
CA GLN A 99 15.27 0.56 2.35
C GLN A 99 14.71 1.20 1.07
N ASP A 100 13.58 0.70 0.57
CA ASP A 100 12.87 1.21 -0.61
C ASP A 100 11.88 2.34 -0.23
N LEU A 101 11.12 2.11 0.84
CA LEU A 101 10.16 3.07 1.40
C LEU A 101 10.42 3.25 2.91
N PRO A 102 11.33 4.16 3.30
CA PRO A 102 11.76 4.33 4.70
C PRO A 102 10.69 4.78 5.68
N GLN A 103 9.51 5.17 5.20
CA GLN A 103 8.37 5.54 6.04
C GLN A 103 7.48 4.34 6.37
N SER A 104 7.75 3.16 5.79
CA SER A 104 7.05 1.92 6.08
C SER A 104 7.75 1.21 7.22
N HIS A 105 7.48 1.64 8.45
CA HIS A 105 8.19 1.12 9.62
C HIS A 105 7.62 -0.22 10.07
N ASP A 106 6.29 -0.33 10.00
CA ASP A 106 5.57 -1.48 10.55
C ASP A 106 5.41 -2.64 9.59
N ILE A 107 5.39 -2.36 8.28
CA ILE A 107 5.00 -3.32 7.25
C ILE A 107 6.03 -3.31 6.12
N SER A 108 6.31 -4.50 5.58
CA SER A 108 6.94 -4.69 4.27
C SER A 108 6.06 -5.56 3.39
N GLY A 109 6.24 -5.47 2.07
CA GLY A 109 5.44 -6.22 1.11
C GLY A 109 6.31 -6.91 0.06
N ALA A 110 5.81 -7.99 -0.52
CA ALA A 110 6.44 -8.66 -1.65
C ALA A 110 5.40 -9.06 -2.69
N GLN A 111 5.75 -8.93 -3.97
CA GLN A 111 5.05 -9.64 -5.03
C GLN A 111 5.84 -10.89 -5.37
N GLN A 112 5.14 -12.02 -5.43
CA GLN A 112 5.74 -13.29 -5.80
C GLN A 112 4.93 -13.96 -6.91
N HIS A 113 5.66 -14.60 -7.80
CA HIS A 113 5.13 -15.38 -8.90
C HIS A 113 5.62 -16.82 -8.81
N LEU A 114 4.73 -17.77 -9.11
CA LEU A 114 5.04 -19.17 -9.28
C LEU A 114 4.45 -19.69 -10.60
N LYS A 115 5.27 -20.39 -11.39
CA LYS A 115 4.84 -21.25 -12.49
C LYS A 115 4.06 -22.46 -11.96
N LYS A 116 3.31 -23.12 -12.85
CA LYS A 116 2.64 -24.38 -12.53
C LYS A 116 3.57 -25.40 -11.88
N GLY A 117 3.15 -25.91 -10.73
CA GLY A 117 3.86 -26.89 -9.93
C GLY A 117 5.05 -26.33 -9.15
N ALA A 118 5.54 -25.12 -9.45
CA ALA A 118 6.64 -24.51 -8.71
C ALA A 118 6.24 -24.25 -7.25
N ILE A 119 7.22 -24.38 -6.36
CA ILE A 119 7.03 -24.31 -4.92
C ILE A 119 7.85 -23.13 -4.39
N ARG A 120 7.21 -22.21 -3.68
CA ARG A 120 7.89 -21.42 -2.65
C ARG A 120 8.19 -22.38 -1.51
N GLU A 121 9.48 -22.66 -1.33
CA GLU A 121 10.01 -23.72 -0.46
C GLU A 121 9.38 -23.74 0.94
N LEU A 122 9.40 -24.88 1.63
CA LEU A 122 8.94 -24.96 3.01
C LEU A 122 9.84 -24.10 3.89
N HIS A 123 9.21 -23.21 4.66
CA HIS A 123 9.93 -22.25 5.49
C HIS A 123 9.06 -21.77 6.65
N TRP A 124 9.68 -21.01 7.55
CA TRP A 124 9.00 -20.20 8.54
C TRP A 124 9.78 -18.91 8.74
N HIS A 125 9.19 -17.95 9.45
CA HIS A 125 9.84 -16.67 9.74
C HIS A 125 9.52 -16.19 11.16
N ARG A 126 10.28 -15.18 11.60
CA ARG A 126 10.10 -14.53 12.92
C ARG A 126 8.99 -13.47 12.94
N VAL A 127 8.36 -13.22 11.81
CA VAL A 127 7.29 -12.24 11.57
C VAL A 127 6.02 -12.99 11.20
N ALA A 128 4.85 -12.36 11.35
CA ALA A 128 3.64 -12.90 10.75
C ALA A 128 3.64 -12.62 9.24
N GLU A 129 3.01 -13.51 8.47
CA GLU A 129 2.80 -13.34 7.04
C GLU A 129 1.30 -13.27 6.77
N TRP A 130 0.88 -12.29 5.99
CA TRP A 130 -0.45 -12.20 5.40
C TRP A 130 -0.28 -12.24 3.88
N GLY A 131 -1.11 -12.99 3.17
CA GLY A 131 -1.02 -13.06 1.71
C GLY A 131 -2.35 -12.93 1.01
N PHE A 132 -2.31 -12.45 -0.23
CA PHE A 132 -3.48 -12.24 -1.09
C PHE A 132 -3.22 -12.74 -2.51
N VAL A 133 -4.06 -13.66 -2.99
CA VAL A 133 -3.95 -14.18 -4.35
C VAL A 133 -4.63 -13.23 -5.32
N TYR A 134 -3.87 -12.71 -6.28
CA TYR A 134 -4.39 -11.77 -7.29
C TYR A 134 -4.28 -12.28 -8.72
N LYS A 135 -3.63 -13.44 -8.94
CA LYS A 135 -3.63 -14.15 -10.22
C LYS A 135 -3.48 -15.65 -9.99
N GLY A 136 -4.23 -16.45 -10.76
CA GLY A 136 -4.08 -17.91 -10.77
C GLY A 136 -4.68 -18.57 -9.53
N ARG A 137 -4.09 -19.69 -9.12
CA ARG A 137 -4.55 -20.52 -8.00
C ARG A 137 -3.36 -21.18 -7.33
N VAL A 138 -3.29 -21.13 -6.01
CA VAL A 138 -2.17 -21.70 -5.25
C VAL A 138 -2.66 -22.72 -4.23
N LEU A 139 -1.84 -23.72 -3.94
CA LEU A 139 -1.99 -24.56 -2.76
C LEU A 139 -1.13 -23.96 -1.66
N VAL A 140 -1.73 -23.60 -0.53
CA VAL A 140 -0.98 -23.29 0.69
C VAL A 140 -1.01 -24.50 1.61
N SER A 141 0.09 -24.74 2.34
CA SER A 141 0.12 -25.71 3.42
C SER A 141 0.83 -25.09 4.62
N ALA A 142 0.27 -25.24 5.82
CA ALA A 142 0.81 -24.68 7.05
C ALA A 142 0.62 -25.61 8.25
N VAL A 143 1.52 -25.53 9.24
CA VAL A 143 1.46 -26.26 10.51
C VAL A 143 1.93 -25.40 11.69
N ASP A 144 1.17 -25.39 12.79
CA ASP A 144 1.48 -24.64 14.01
C ASP A 144 2.25 -25.44 15.07
N GLU A 145 2.56 -24.79 16.19
CA GLU A 145 3.28 -25.38 17.33
C GLU A 145 2.55 -26.53 18.02
N ASN A 146 1.25 -26.69 17.78
CA ASN A 146 0.42 -27.76 18.32
C ASN A 146 0.24 -28.90 17.31
N GLY A 147 0.90 -28.84 16.16
CA GLY A 147 0.76 -29.81 15.07
C GLY A 147 -0.61 -29.73 14.37
N LYS A 148 -1.34 -28.62 14.53
CA LYS A 148 -2.54 -28.33 13.75
C LYS A 148 -2.11 -27.89 12.36
N TYR A 149 -2.69 -28.49 11.34
CA TYR A 149 -2.27 -28.25 9.95
C TYR A 149 -3.44 -27.89 9.05
N GLN A 150 -3.15 -27.22 7.95
CA GLN A 150 -4.10 -26.99 6.86
C GLN A 150 -3.36 -27.06 5.54
N ALA A 151 -3.96 -27.71 4.55
CA ALA A 151 -3.53 -27.66 3.16
C ALA A 151 -4.75 -27.36 2.30
N GLU A 152 -4.76 -26.21 1.63
CA GLU A 152 -5.95 -25.72 0.96
C GLU A 152 -5.62 -24.90 -0.28
N GLU A 153 -6.47 -25.02 -1.30
CA GLU A 153 -6.34 -24.25 -2.54
C GLU A 153 -6.99 -22.87 -2.41
N LEU A 154 -6.28 -21.83 -2.82
CA LEU A 154 -6.70 -20.43 -2.81
C LEU A 154 -6.76 -19.89 -4.23
N ASN A 155 -7.80 -19.11 -4.52
CA ASN A 155 -8.08 -18.47 -5.80
C ASN A 155 -7.99 -16.95 -5.67
N TYR A 156 -8.18 -16.24 -6.78
CA TYR A 156 -8.30 -14.78 -6.78
C TYR A 156 -9.19 -14.28 -5.63
N GLY A 157 -8.68 -13.33 -4.86
CA GLY A 157 -9.41 -12.74 -3.74
C GLY A 157 -9.13 -13.40 -2.39
N ASP A 158 -8.69 -14.65 -2.38
CA ASP A 158 -8.47 -15.38 -1.14
C ASP A 158 -7.19 -14.93 -0.43
N ILE A 159 -7.26 -14.99 0.89
CA ILE A 159 -6.22 -14.54 1.81
C ILE A 159 -5.71 -15.72 2.64
N TRP A 160 -4.44 -15.67 3.04
CA TRP A 160 -3.96 -16.44 4.18
C TRP A 160 -3.34 -15.53 5.25
N TYR A 161 -3.26 -16.05 6.47
CA TYR A 161 -2.46 -15.48 7.54
C TYR A 161 -1.72 -16.60 8.27
N PHE A 162 -0.40 -16.49 8.33
CA PHE A 162 0.47 -17.34 9.11
C PHE A 162 1.01 -16.56 10.30
N PRO A 163 0.58 -16.89 11.54
CA PRO A 163 1.22 -16.36 12.73
C PRO A 163 2.73 -16.61 12.72
N LYS A 164 3.46 -15.74 13.41
CA LYS A 164 4.91 -15.89 13.61
C LYS A 164 5.29 -17.33 13.95
N GLY A 165 6.24 -17.89 13.21
CA GLY A 165 6.80 -19.21 13.45
C GLY A 165 5.99 -20.40 12.92
N VAL A 166 4.77 -20.17 12.39
CA VAL A 166 4.02 -21.23 11.68
C VAL A 166 4.79 -21.62 10.43
N ALA A 167 5.09 -22.91 10.28
CA ALA A 167 5.82 -23.42 9.12
C ALA A 167 4.86 -23.62 7.95
N HIS A 168 5.25 -23.18 6.76
CA HIS A 168 4.35 -23.16 5.60
C HIS A 168 5.08 -23.24 4.26
N THR A 169 4.29 -23.43 3.20
CA THR A 169 4.73 -23.46 1.79
C THR A 169 3.59 -23.05 0.87
N VAL A 170 3.94 -22.57 -0.32
CA VAL A 170 2.99 -22.19 -1.38
C VAL A 170 3.39 -22.89 -2.68
N GLN A 171 2.44 -23.53 -3.36
CA GLN A 171 2.65 -24.16 -4.65
C GLN A 171 1.72 -23.55 -5.71
N GLY A 172 2.26 -23.19 -6.87
CA GLY A 172 1.46 -22.73 -8.01
C GLY A 172 0.68 -23.88 -8.67
N LEU A 173 -0.62 -23.71 -8.93
CA LEU A 173 -1.47 -24.75 -9.51
C LEU A 173 -1.89 -24.46 -10.96
N GLU A 174 -1.95 -23.18 -11.35
CA GLU A 174 -2.18 -22.75 -12.74
C GLU A 174 -0.87 -22.47 -13.46
N ASP A 175 -0.94 -22.19 -14.77
CA ASP A 175 0.22 -21.83 -15.59
C ASP A 175 0.99 -20.63 -15.02
N GLU A 176 0.26 -19.63 -14.52
CA GLU A 176 0.80 -18.42 -13.88
C GLU A 176 0.02 -18.13 -12.59
N ASN A 177 0.75 -17.92 -11.50
CA ASN A 177 0.18 -17.67 -10.18
C ASN A 177 0.91 -16.49 -9.55
N GLU A 178 0.19 -15.48 -9.09
CA GLU A 178 0.77 -14.32 -8.45
C GLU A 178 -0.03 -13.90 -7.22
N PHE A 179 0.72 -13.49 -6.21
CA PHE A 179 0.18 -13.13 -4.91
C PHE A 179 1.04 -12.08 -4.25
N LEU A 180 0.38 -11.27 -3.43
CA LEU A 180 0.99 -10.30 -2.54
C LEU A 180 1.29 -10.99 -1.22
N LEU A 181 2.48 -10.78 -0.68
CA LEU A 181 2.86 -11.10 0.70
C LEU A 181 3.02 -9.80 1.46
N VAL A 182 2.63 -9.80 2.73
CA VAL A 182 2.76 -8.68 3.65
C VAL A 182 3.25 -9.21 4.98
N PHE A 183 4.26 -8.54 5.55
CA PHE A 183 4.88 -8.94 6.81
C PHE A 183 4.74 -7.83 7.85
N ASP A 184 4.55 -8.19 9.12
CA ASP A 184 4.40 -7.24 10.22
C ASP A 184 5.72 -6.64 10.76
N GLU A 185 6.68 -6.44 9.85
CA GLU A 185 7.99 -5.83 10.08
C GLU A 185 8.46 -5.10 8.82
N GLY A 186 8.89 -3.84 8.94
CA GLY A 186 9.35 -3.04 7.80
C GLY A 186 10.73 -3.47 7.26
N ASP A 187 11.60 -4.01 8.11
CA ASP A 187 12.93 -4.51 7.75
C ASP A 187 12.93 -6.04 7.61
N PHE A 188 12.25 -6.56 6.59
CA PHE A 188 12.20 -8.01 6.31
C PHE A 188 13.59 -8.60 6.01
N ASP A 189 14.48 -7.81 5.41
CA ASP A 189 15.85 -8.19 5.05
C ASP A 189 16.80 -8.35 6.25
N LYS A 190 16.40 -7.88 7.44
CA LYS A 190 17.22 -8.00 8.64
C LYS A 190 17.55 -9.46 8.92
N VAL A 191 18.85 -9.74 9.06
CA VAL A 191 19.42 -11.08 9.28
C VAL A 191 18.57 -11.92 10.24
N GLY A 192 18.30 -13.16 9.81
CA GLY A 192 17.53 -14.14 10.59
C GLY A 192 16.02 -13.91 10.58
N THR A 193 15.46 -13.35 9.51
CA THR A 193 13.99 -13.27 9.35
C THR A 193 13.40 -14.60 8.92
N THR A 194 13.88 -15.17 7.80
CA THR A 194 13.33 -16.38 7.16
C THR A 194 14.26 -17.57 7.35
N PHE A 195 13.67 -18.74 7.63
CA PHE A 195 14.35 -20.00 7.83
C PHE A 195 13.77 -21.02 6.85
N ASN A 196 14.58 -21.49 5.90
CA ASN A 196 14.15 -22.43 4.88
C ASN A 196 14.58 -23.85 5.26
N ILE A 197 13.74 -24.83 4.92
CA ILE A 197 13.96 -26.20 5.39
C ILE A 197 15.26 -26.78 4.84
N ASP A 198 15.57 -26.56 3.56
CA ASP A 198 16.73 -27.18 2.94
C ASP A 198 18.03 -26.57 3.44
N ASP A 199 18.05 -25.26 3.68
CA ASP A 199 19.18 -24.55 4.25
C ASP A 199 19.47 -25.05 5.67
N TRP A 200 18.43 -25.24 6.49
CA TRP A 200 18.60 -25.80 7.83
C TRP A 200 19.13 -27.24 7.78
N LEU A 201 18.55 -28.10 6.94
CA LEU A 201 18.96 -29.49 6.85
C LEU A 201 20.37 -29.63 6.24
N ALA A 202 20.73 -28.84 5.24
CA ALA A 202 22.06 -28.82 4.64
C ALA A 202 23.15 -28.38 5.63
N HIS A 203 22.78 -27.57 6.62
CA HIS A 203 23.67 -27.12 7.71
C HIS A 203 23.50 -27.93 9.00
N THR A 204 22.86 -29.10 8.95
CA THR A 204 22.75 -30.05 10.06
C THR A 204 23.59 -31.30 9.78
N PRO A 205 24.40 -31.81 10.72
CA PRO A 205 25.16 -33.04 10.51
C PRO A 205 24.26 -34.22 10.10
N LYS A 206 24.68 -34.99 9.09
CA LYS A 206 23.88 -36.09 8.52
C LYS A 206 23.56 -37.18 9.53
N ASP A 207 24.47 -37.48 10.45
CA ASP A 207 24.25 -38.46 11.54
C ASP A 207 23.14 -38.01 12.50
N ILE A 208 23.03 -36.70 12.75
CA ILE A 208 21.94 -36.11 13.54
C ILE A 208 20.60 -36.19 12.78
N LEU A 209 20.59 -35.90 11.48
CA LEU A 209 19.41 -36.09 10.64
C LEU A 209 18.95 -37.55 10.62
N ALA A 210 19.87 -38.47 10.34
CA ALA A 210 19.63 -39.92 10.34
C ALA A 210 19.04 -40.38 11.68
N LYS A 211 19.61 -39.93 12.80
CA LYS A 211 19.10 -40.22 14.13
C LYS A 211 17.72 -39.65 14.38
N ASN A 212 17.43 -38.41 13.95
CA ASN A 212 16.14 -37.76 14.14
C ASN A 212 15.01 -38.47 13.36
N PHE A 213 15.28 -38.83 12.11
CA PHE A 213 14.27 -39.42 11.22
C PHE A 213 14.22 -40.96 11.28
N GLY A 214 15.19 -41.61 11.95
CA GLY A 214 15.26 -43.07 12.03
C GLY A 214 15.59 -43.73 10.68
N VAL A 215 16.38 -43.07 9.83
CA VAL A 215 16.74 -43.51 8.47
C VAL A 215 18.25 -43.44 8.23
N PRO A 216 18.80 -44.10 7.20
CA PRO A 216 20.23 -43.98 6.86
C PRO A 216 20.63 -42.55 6.44
N GLU A 217 21.89 -42.16 6.72
CA GLU A 217 22.44 -40.84 6.33
C GLU A 217 22.31 -40.54 4.82
N SER A 218 22.38 -41.57 3.98
CA SER A 218 22.32 -41.44 2.52
C SER A 218 20.99 -40.88 1.99
N VAL A 219 19.93 -40.87 2.82
CA VAL A 219 18.65 -40.21 2.48
C VAL A 219 18.83 -38.71 2.25
N PHE A 220 19.82 -38.09 2.92
CA PHE A 220 20.05 -36.65 2.90
C PHE A 220 21.18 -36.24 1.93
N ASP A 221 21.62 -37.13 1.04
CA ASP A 221 22.73 -36.86 0.11
C ASP A 221 22.38 -35.81 -0.97
N ASN A 222 21.10 -35.63 -1.26
CA ASN A 222 20.61 -34.79 -2.37
C ASN A 222 19.80 -33.58 -1.90
N ILE A 223 19.96 -33.16 -0.64
CA ILE A 223 19.35 -31.89 -0.17
C ILE A 223 19.93 -30.75 -1.02
N PRO A 224 19.09 -29.86 -1.58
CA PRO A 224 19.58 -28.76 -2.41
C PRO A 224 20.55 -27.84 -1.66
N THR A 225 21.67 -27.51 -2.29
CA THR A 225 22.63 -26.50 -1.81
C THR A 225 23.18 -25.68 -2.98
N PRO A 226 23.13 -24.33 -2.95
CA PRO A 226 22.45 -23.52 -1.94
C PRO A 226 20.92 -23.65 -2.04
N ASN A 227 20.24 -23.20 -0.99
CA ASN A 227 18.78 -23.03 -0.96
C ASN A 227 18.26 -22.34 -2.25
N PRO A 228 17.30 -22.95 -2.99
CA PRO A 228 16.74 -22.44 -4.22
C PRO A 228 15.69 -21.35 -4.00
N TYR A 229 15.08 -21.28 -2.80
CA TYR A 229 14.01 -20.38 -2.36
C TYR A 229 12.67 -20.60 -3.09
N ILE A 230 12.70 -20.58 -4.43
CA ILE A 230 11.65 -21.13 -5.30
C ILE A 230 12.28 -22.27 -6.10
N LEU A 231 11.59 -23.41 -6.12
CA LEU A 231 11.99 -24.57 -6.91
C LEU A 231 10.93 -24.95 -7.95
N ASN A 232 11.39 -25.40 -9.11
CA ASN A 232 10.55 -26.08 -10.09
C ASN A 232 10.12 -27.44 -9.55
N ALA A 233 8.83 -27.73 -9.61
CA ALA A 233 8.26 -29.01 -9.23
C ALA A 233 7.00 -29.31 -10.05
N THR A 234 6.41 -30.48 -9.82
CA THR A 234 5.11 -30.87 -10.39
C THR A 234 4.01 -30.61 -9.38
N VAL A 235 2.79 -30.35 -9.87
CA VAL A 235 1.61 -30.18 -9.01
C VAL A 235 1.45 -31.38 -8.09
N SER A 236 1.17 -31.13 -6.81
CA SER A 236 0.90 -32.19 -5.84
C SER A 236 -0.40 -32.92 -6.19
N GLU A 237 -0.35 -34.26 -6.21
CA GLU A 237 -1.53 -35.13 -6.44
C GLU A 237 -1.95 -35.87 -5.17
N LYS A 238 -1.25 -35.66 -4.05
CA LYS A 238 -1.45 -36.42 -2.81
C LYS A 238 -1.80 -35.48 -1.67
N ASN A 239 -2.83 -35.88 -0.92
CA ASN A 239 -3.21 -35.23 0.33
C ASN A 239 -2.44 -35.84 1.50
N VAL A 240 -2.34 -35.06 2.58
CA VAL A 240 -1.88 -35.55 3.87
C VAL A 240 -2.84 -36.64 4.35
N THR A 241 -2.33 -37.86 4.53
CA THR A 241 -3.11 -39.03 4.99
C THR A 241 -2.57 -39.52 6.33
N GLY A 242 -3.44 -40.05 7.19
CA GLY A 242 -3.04 -40.60 8.49
C GLY A 242 -2.66 -39.55 9.55
N ALA A 243 -2.96 -38.26 9.34
CA ALA A 243 -2.81 -37.24 10.37
C ALA A 243 -3.77 -37.52 11.54
N VAL A 244 -3.23 -37.60 12.76
CA VAL A 244 -3.97 -37.93 14.00
C VAL A 244 -4.43 -36.67 14.75
N THR A 245 -4.13 -35.49 14.22
CA THR A 245 -4.18 -34.21 14.95
C THR A 245 -4.90 -33.13 14.14
N PRO A 246 -5.48 -32.09 14.80
CA PRO A 246 -6.63 -31.40 14.25
C PRO A 246 -6.30 -30.62 12.98
N VAL A 247 -7.22 -30.68 12.01
CA VAL A 247 -7.18 -29.82 10.82
C VAL A 247 -7.58 -28.40 11.23
N ALA A 248 -6.78 -27.41 10.85
CA ALA A 248 -7.10 -26.00 11.04
C ALA A 248 -8.33 -25.65 10.20
N SER A 249 -9.36 -25.14 10.87
CA SER A 249 -10.65 -24.81 10.27
C SER A 249 -11.41 -23.80 11.14
N GLY A 250 -12.45 -23.19 10.57
CA GLY A 250 -13.25 -22.17 11.24
C GLY A 250 -12.38 -21.05 11.80
N ASN A 251 -12.55 -20.74 13.10
CA ASN A 251 -11.81 -19.68 13.79
C ASN A 251 -10.29 -19.93 13.92
N SER A 252 -9.81 -21.12 13.56
CA SER A 252 -8.38 -21.44 13.55
C SER A 252 -7.82 -21.74 12.15
N SER A 253 -8.63 -21.55 11.11
CA SER A 253 -8.17 -21.62 9.72
C SER A 253 -7.08 -20.58 9.48
N PHE A 254 -6.04 -20.94 8.74
CA PHE A 254 -5.04 -20.07 8.15
C PHE A 254 -5.52 -19.34 6.90
N VAL A 255 -6.70 -19.69 6.39
CA VAL A 255 -7.27 -19.19 5.13
C VAL A 255 -8.56 -18.42 5.37
N TYR A 256 -8.75 -17.34 4.61
CA TYR A 256 -9.96 -16.52 4.62
C TYR A 256 -10.46 -16.27 3.18
N ARG A 257 -11.76 -16.51 2.94
CA ARG A 257 -12.41 -16.37 1.64
C ARG A 257 -13.05 -14.98 1.50
N THR A 258 -12.25 -13.99 1.10
CA THR A 258 -12.65 -12.56 1.08
C THR A 258 -13.91 -12.29 0.27
N LEU A 259 -14.03 -12.91 -0.91
CA LEU A 259 -15.14 -12.65 -1.83
C LEU A 259 -16.41 -13.44 -1.46
N GLU A 260 -16.30 -14.44 -0.58
CA GLU A 260 -17.43 -15.18 -0.02
C GLU A 260 -17.98 -14.52 1.26
N HIS A 261 -17.18 -13.69 1.94
CA HIS A 261 -17.65 -12.80 2.98
C HIS A 261 -18.62 -11.76 2.40
N PRO A 262 -19.83 -11.54 2.95
CA PRO A 262 -20.68 -10.42 2.55
C PRO A 262 -19.97 -9.08 2.71
N ALA A 263 -20.27 -8.11 1.85
CA ALA A 263 -19.67 -6.78 1.99
C ALA A 263 -20.17 -6.09 3.24
N GLU A 264 -19.32 -5.26 3.84
CA GLU A 264 -19.69 -4.47 5.00
C GLU A 264 -20.81 -3.50 4.63
N LYS A 265 -21.76 -3.33 5.55
CA LYS A 265 -22.78 -2.29 5.42
C LYS A 265 -22.16 -0.95 5.79
N ILE A 266 -21.58 -0.30 4.80
CA ILE A 266 -21.02 1.05 4.94
C ILE A 266 -22.08 2.10 4.65
N GLY A 267 -21.95 3.28 5.27
CA GLY A 267 -22.68 4.46 4.82
C GLY A 267 -22.02 5.05 3.57
N GLY A 268 -22.78 5.87 2.85
CA GLY A 268 -22.38 6.41 1.56
C GLY A 268 -22.73 5.50 0.38
N GLN A 269 -22.34 5.92 -0.81
CA GLN A 269 -22.48 5.18 -2.06
C GLN A 269 -21.14 5.33 -2.79
N GLY A 270 -20.81 4.39 -3.69
CA GLY A 270 -19.60 4.52 -4.50
C GLY A 270 -18.61 3.38 -4.43
N GLY A 271 -18.89 2.29 -3.69
CA GLY A 271 -17.95 1.19 -3.63
C GLY A 271 -18.40 -0.04 -2.85
N VAL A 272 -17.47 -1.00 -2.73
CA VAL A 272 -17.58 -2.23 -1.93
C VAL A 272 -16.43 -2.24 -0.93
N PHE A 273 -16.75 -2.42 0.35
CA PHE A 273 -15.78 -2.47 1.43
C PHE A 273 -15.85 -3.83 2.10
N ARG A 274 -14.72 -4.53 2.19
CA ARG A 274 -14.61 -5.81 2.89
C ARG A 274 -13.55 -5.68 3.96
N LYS A 275 -13.96 -5.76 5.21
CA LYS A 275 -13.05 -5.74 6.35
C LYS A 275 -12.57 -7.17 6.64
N ILE A 276 -11.27 -7.37 6.83
CA ILE A 276 -10.67 -8.63 7.27
C ILE A 276 -9.81 -8.33 8.50
N ASP A 277 -10.26 -8.74 9.68
CA ASP A 277 -9.51 -8.52 10.92
C ASP A 277 -9.80 -9.61 11.95
N SER A 278 -9.25 -9.50 13.16
CA SER A 278 -9.41 -10.54 14.18
C SER A 278 -10.86 -10.78 14.66
N THR A 279 -11.82 -9.95 14.24
CA THR A 279 -13.25 -10.14 14.56
C THR A 279 -13.95 -11.14 13.63
N ASN A 280 -13.45 -11.32 12.41
CA ASN A 280 -14.00 -12.28 11.43
C ASN A 280 -12.95 -13.29 10.91
N PHE A 281 -11.67 -12.99 11.06
CA PHE A 281 -10.54 -13.87 10.80
C PHE A 281 -9.68 -14.01 12.08
N PRO A 282 -10.13 -14.81 13.08
CA PRO A 282 -9.65 -14.67 14.46
C PRO A 282 -8.17 -14.93 14.69
N ILE A 283 -7.48 -15.65 13.81
CA ILE A 283 -6.04 -15.88 13.94
C ILE A 283 -5.20 -14.66 13.53
N SER A 284 -5.76 -13.74 12.73
CA SER A 284 -5.06 -12.56 12.20
C SER A 284 -4.95 -11.48 13.27
N LYS A 285 -4.03 -11.69 14.23
CA LYS A 285 -3.90 -10.84 15.44
C LYS A 285 -3.00 -9.63 15.27
N THR A 286 -2.09 -9.67 14.31
CA THR A 286 -1.10 -8.59 14.10
C THR A 286 -1.29 -7.87 12.77
N ILE A 287 -2.15 -8.39 11.88
CA ILE A 287 -2.46 -7.79 10.60
C ILE A 287 -3.98 -7.70 10.46
N ALA A 288 -4.48 -6.50 10.23
CA ALA A 288 -5.84 -6.23 9.80
C ALA A 288 -5.79 -5.64 8.39
N ALA A 289 -6.84 -5.88 7.61
CA ALA A 289 -6.87 -5.51 6.20
C ALA A 289 -8.26 -5.06 5.76
N THR A 290 -8.30 -4.32 4.66
CA THR A 290 -9.52 -4.09 3.89
C THR A 290 -9.26 -4.46 2.42
N PHE A 291 -10.28 -5.00 1.76
CA PHE A 291 -10.31 -5.13 0.31
C PHE A 291 -11.37 -4.18 -0.22
N VAL A 292 -10.92 -3.18 -0.98
CA VAL A 292 -11.76 -2.04 -1.37
C VAL A 292 -11.93 -1.99 -2.88
N THR A 293 -13.16 -1.75 -3.31
CA THR A 293 -13.49 -1.34 -4.68
C THR A 293 -14.19 0.02 -4.63
N LEU A 294 -13.68 1.00 -5.36
CA LEU A 294 -14.25 2.34 -5.45
C LEU A 294 -14.56 2.66 -6.91
N LYS A 295 -15.80 3.04 -7.18
CA LYS A 295 -16.30 3.36 -8.52
C LYS A 295 -15.57 4.56 -9.15
N PRO A 296 -15.67 4.75 -10.47
CA PRO A 296 -15.06 5.89 -11.14
C PRO A 296 -15.49 7.23 -10.54
N GLY A 297 -14.53 8.11 -10.26
CA GLY A 297 -14.76 9.40 -9.62
C GLY A 297 -15.13 9.35 -8.13
N GLY A 298 -15.27 8.17 -7.54
CA GLY A 298 -15.58 8.02 -6.12
C GLY A 298 -14.44 8.45 -5.22
N LEU A 299 -14.76 8.69 -3.94
CA LEU A 299 -13.83 9.13 -2.92
C LEU A 299 -13.98 8.28 -1.65
N ARG A 300 -12.88 7.66 -1.19
CA ARG A 300 -12.70 7.26 0.20
C ARG A 300 -12.63 8.53 1.04
N GLU A 301 -13.63 8.74 1.89
CA GLU A 301 -13.82 10.03 2.58
C GLU A 301 -12.60 10.44 3.41
N LEU A 302 -12.52 11.74 3.75
CA LEU A 302 -11.47 12.26 4.63
C LEU A 302 -11.53 11.58 6.01
N HIS A 303 -10.44 10.91 6.39
CA HIS A 303 -10.35 10.17 7.64
C HIS A 303 -8.90 10.04 8.11
N TRP A 304 -8.72 9.41 9.26
CA TRP A 304 -7.42 8.92 9.73
C TRP A 304 -7.61 7.62 10.51
N HIS A 305 -6.51 6.91 10.70
CA HIS A 305 -6.44 5.71 11.53
C HIS A 305 -5.79 6.06 12.87
N PRO A 306 -6.43 5.73 14.02
CA PRO A 306 -5.91 6.10 15.34
C PRO A 306 -5.01 5.03 15.98
N ASN A 307 -4.78 3.90 15.30
CA ASN A 307 -4.19 2.71 15.91
C ASN A 307 -3.04 2.07 15.12
N ALA A 308 -2.72 2.57 13.93
CA ALA A 308 -1.69 2.00 13.07
C ALA A 308 -1.32 2.94 11.92
N GLU A 309 -0.11 2.79 11.41
CA GLU A 309 0.21 3.18 10.03
C GLU A 309 -0.69 2.40 9.06
N GLU A 310 -1.02 3.03 7.94
CA GLU A 310 -1.76 2.37 6.85
C GLU A 310 -0.81 2.09 5.70
N TRP A 311 -0.57 0.80 5.43
CA TRP A 311 0.17 0.36 4.26
C TRP A 311 -0.81 0.01 3.14
N LEU A 312 -0.53 0.46 1.93
CA LEU A 312 -1.44 0.40 0.79
C LEU A 312 -0.83 -0.41 -0.34
N TYR A 313 -1.64 -1.23 -1.01
CA TYR A 313 -1.30 -1.82 -2.31
C TYR A 313 -2.42 -1.54 -3.32
N PHE A 314 -2.08 -0.82 -4.38
CA PHE A 314 -3.00 -0.53 -5.49
C PHE A 314 -2.94 -1.68 -6.49
N HIS A 315 -4.02 -2.46 -6.56
CA HIS A 315 -4.12 -3.62 -7.42
C HIS A 315 -4.60 -3.27 -8.84
N GLN A 316 -5.55 -2.35 -8.95
CA GLN A 316 -6.16 -1.94 -10.22
C GLN A 316 -6.59 -0.47 -10.19
N GLY A 317 -6.60 0.18 -11.35
CA GLY A 317 -7.10 1.54 -11.54
C GLY A 317 -6.05 2.63 -11.27
N THR A 318 -6.52 3.88 -11.21
CA THR A 318 -5.70 5.06 -10.91
C THR A 318 -6.30 5.86 -9.77
N ALA A 319 -5.47 6.28 -8.83
CA ALA A 319 -5.91 7.02 -7.66
C ALA A 319 -5.09 8.29 -7.45
N ARG A 320 -5.60 9.14 -6.56
CA ARG A 320 -4.88 10.24 -5.96
C ARG A 320 -5.20 10.28 -4.47
N ALA A 321 -4.20 10.56 -3.64
CA ALA A 321 -4.39 10.77 -2.21
C ALA A 321 -3.53 11.92 -1.71
N THR A 322 -4.04 12.68 -0.75
CA THR A 322 -3.24 13.65 0.01
C THR A 322 -3.06 13.15 1.42
N ALA A 323 -1.81 13.11 1.89
CA ALA A 323 -1.49 12.86 3.29
C ALA A 323 -1.20 14.18 4.01
N PHE A 324 -1.90 14.44 5.10
CA PHE A 324 -1.70 15.56 6.02
C PHE A 324 -1.06 15.05 7.32
N ILE A 325 0.18 15.47 7.59
CA ILE A 325 0.97 15.00 8.72
C ILE A 325 1.15 16.07 9.82
N GLY A 326 0.23 17.04 9.87
CA GLY A 326 0.25 18.14 10.85
C GLY A 326 1.13 19.33 10.45
N ASN A 327 0.99 20.44 11.17
CA ASN A 327 1.78 21.68 10.98
C ASN A 327 1.78 22.22 9.54
N ALA A 328 0.63 22.13 8.87
CA ALA A 328 0.45 22.50 7.46
C ALA A 328 1.33 21.70 6.47
N ASN A 329 1.88 20.56 6.88
CA ASN A 329 2.57 19.65 5.98
C ASN A 329 1.53 18.74 5.32
N ALA A 330 1.35 18.91 4.01
CA ALA A 330 0.46 18.12 3.19
C ALA A 330 1.10 17.85 1.84
N ARG A 331 0.99 16.62 1.35
CA ARG A 331 1.50 16.23 0.03
C ARG A 331 0.59 15.24 -0.64
N THR A 332 0.38 15.46 -1.92
CA THR A 332 -0.48 14.66 -2.78
C THR A 332 0.35 13.72 -3.65
N PHE A 333 -0.12 12.49 -3.79
CA PHE A 333 0.50 11.42 -4.56
C PHE A 333 -0.53 10.83 -5.53
N ASP A 334 -0.12 10.62 -6.78
CA ASP A 334 -0.87 9.82 -7.76
C ASP A 334 -0.49 8.35 -7.62
N PHE A 335 -1.44 7.42 -7.76
CA PHE A 335 -1.23 5.98 -7.67
C PHE A 335 -1.81 5.23 -8.86
N ARG A 336 -1.27 4.05 -9.15
CA ARG A 336 -1.74 3.11 -10.16
C ARG A 336 -1.46 1.67 -9.73
N ALA A 337 -1.97 0.71 -10.50
CA ALA A 337 -1.70 -0.70 -10.31
C ALA A 337 -0.19 -1.00 -10.14
N GLY A 338 0.16 -1.72 -9.06
CA GLY A 338 1.54 -2.08 -8.71
C GLY A 338 2.24 -1.10 -7.76
N ASP A 339 1.61 0.04 -7.44
CA ASP A 339 2.13 0.95 -6.43
C ASP A 339 1.77 0.52 -5.02
N THR A 340 2.67 0.85 -4.10
CA THR A 340 2.50 0.76 -2.67
C THR A 340 2.56 2.15 -2.05
N ALA A 341 1.95 2.31 -0.88
CA ALA A 341 2.09 3.51 -0.10
C ALA A 341 2.12 3.21 1.41
N VAL A 342 2.56 4.19 2.18
CA VAL A 342 2.38 4.20 3.63
C VAL A 342 1.89 5.56 4.08
N PHE A 343 0.75 5.61 4.76
CA PHE A 343 0.31 6.81 5.45
C PHE A 343 0.64 6.67 6.95
N PRO A 344 1.43 7.61 7.53
CA PRO A 344 1.80 7.54 8.94
C PRO A 344 0.57 7.47 9.86
N ASP A 345 0.74 6.84 11.02
CA ASP A 345 -0.30 6.79 12.05
C ASP A 345 -0.84 8.19 12.37
N ASN A 346 -2.15 8.28 12.57
CA ASN A 346 -2.88 9.53 12.81
C ASN A 346 -2.74 10.62 11.74
N SER A 347 -2.22 10.33 10.55
CA SER A 347 -2.22 11.28 9.43
C SER A 347 -3.60 11.35 8.76
N GLY A 348 -4.10 12.57 8.55
CA GLY A 348 -5.37 12.78 7.87
C GLY A 348 -5.20 12.60 6.37
N HIS A 349 -6.07 11.85 5.72
CA HIS A 349 -5.96 11.59 4.29
C HIS A 349 -7.30 11.25 3.63
N TYR A 350 -7.29 11.14 2.31
CA TYR A 350 -8.38 10.64 1.47
C TYR A 350 -7.79 9.83 0.31
N ILE A 351 -8.59 9.00 -0.36
CA ILE A 351 -8.19 8.34 -1.61
C ILE A 351 -9.30 8.53 -2.63
N GLU A 352 -8.99 9.14 -3.77
CA GLU A 352 -9.92 9.41 -4.86
C GLU A 352 -9.62 8.50 -6.05
N ASN A 353 -10.65 7.91 -6.65
CA ASN A 353 -10.53 7.26 -7.95
C ASN A 353 -10.49 8.33 -9.05
N THR A 354 -9.34 8.48 -9.70
CA THR A 354 -9.13 9.49 -10.74
C THR A 354 -9.59 9.03 -12.12
N SER A 355 -9.96 7.76 -12.27
CA SER A 355 -10.52 7.23 -13.50
C SER A 355 -11.99 7.65 -13.67
N LYS A 356 -12.38 7.91 -14.93
CA LYS A 356 -13.75 8.21 -15.31
C LYS A 356 -14.57 6.97 -15.68
N THR A 357 -13.91 5.84 -15.86
CA THR A 357 -14.51 4.63 -16.46
C THR A 357 -14.13 3.33 -15.78
N GLU A 358 -13.08 3.32 -14.97
CA GLU A 358 -12.57 2.11 -14.33
C GLU A 358 -12.71 2.19 -12.81
N ASP A 359 -13.09 1.08 -12.19
CA ASP A 359 -13.06 0.93 -10.74
C ASP A 359 -11.61 0.95 -10.25
N LEU A 360 -11.41 1.52 -9.06
CA LEU A 360 -10.17 1.45 -8.31
C LEU A 360 -10.26 0.29 -7.33
N ILE A 361 -9.28 -0.61 -7.33
CA ILE A 361 -9.17 -1.70 -6.36
C ILE A 361 -7.84 -1.60 -5.63
N TRP A 362 -7.90 -1.52 -4.31
CA TRP A 362 -6.71 -1.52 -3.46
C TRP A 362 -6.97 -2.27 -2.16
N ILE A 363 -5.87 -2.53 -1.46
CA ILE A 363 -5.86 -3.21 -0.17
C ILE A 363 -5.22 -2.25 0.84
N GLU A 364 -5.92 -1.99 1.94
CA GLU A 364 -5.39 -1.25 3.10
C GLU A 364 -4.94 -2.29 4.13
N ILE A 365 -3.71 -2.20 4.63
CA ILE A 365 -3.15 -3.12 5.62
C ILE A 365 -2.67 -2.33 6.83
N TYR A 366 -2.95 -2.86 8.02
CA TYR A 366 -2.60 -2.26 9.30
C TYR A 366 -1.89 -3.29 10.17
N LYS A 367 -0.81 -2.90 10.83
CA LYS A 367 -0.20 -3.72 11.89
C LYS A 367 -1.02 -3.59 13.19
N SER A 368 -2.19 -4.23 13.19
CA SER A 368 -3.22 -4.11 14.21
C SER A 368 -4.10 -5.36 14.24
N ASP A 369 -4.81 -5.58 15.35
CA ASP A 369 -5.81 -6.64 15.47
C ASP A 369 -7.16 -6.30 14.81
N ARG A 370 -7.38 -5.02 14.49
CA ARG A 370 -8.62 -4.50 13.92
C ARG A 370 -8.42 -3.34 12.97
N VAL A 371 -9.34 -3.20 12.03
CA VAL A 371 -9.50 -1.97 11.22
C VAL A 371 -10.24 -0.94 12.06
N ALA A 372 -9.69 0.26 12.18
CA ALA A 372 -10.33 1.37 12.89
C ALA A 372 -10.00 2.69 12.20
N ASP A 373 -11.02 3.52 11.96
CA ASP A 373 -10.87 4.84 11.35
C ASP A 373 -11.83 5.85 11.98
N ILE A 374 -11.41 7.11 11.99
CA ILE A 374 -12.21 8.26 12.42
C ILE A 374 -12.50 9.13 11.19
N PRO A 375 -13.76 9.19 10.73
CA PRO A 375 -14.13 10.03 9.59
C PRO A 375 -14.33 11.48 10.01
N LEU A 376 -13.81 12.40 9.20
CA LEU A 376 -13.94 13.84 9.42
C LEU A 376 -15.40 14.27 9.48
N THR A 377 -16.22 13.82 8.52
CA THR A 377 -17.64 14.20 8.43
C THR A 377 -18.40 13.83 9.71
N GLN A 378 -18.21 12.59 10.18
CA GLN A 378 -18.86 12.09 11.38
C GLN A 378 -18.39 12.83 12.63
N TRP A 379 -17.08 13.12 12.76
CA TRP A 379 -16.55 13.89 13.89
C TRP A 379 -17.19 15.29 13.96
N LEU A 380 -17.23 16.00 12.82
CA LEU A 380 -17.84 17.32 12.76
C LEU A 380 -19.35 17.27 13.07
N ALA A 381 -20.08 16.29 12.53
CA ALA A 381 -21.52 16.12 12.75
C ALA A 381 -21.90 15.79 14.20
N LEU A 382 -20.98 15.21 14.98
CA LEU A 382 -21.18 14.84 16.38
C LEU A 382 -20.59 15.87 17.37
N THR A 383 -19.95 16.92 16.86
CA THR A 383 -19.49 18.07 17.65
C THR A 383 -20.59 19.13 17.68
N PRO A 384 -20.76 19.91 18.78
CA PRO A 384 -21.72 21.00 18.83
C PRO A 384 -21.64 21.92 17.58
N PRO A 385 -22.73 22.16 16.84
CA PRO A 385 -22.67 22.81 15.54
C PRO A 385 -22.09 24.22 15.56
N ASP A 386 -22.34 24.96 16.64
CA ASP A 386 -21.80 26.31 16.87
C ASP A 386 -20.28 26.30 17.05
N VAL A 387 -19.72 25.29 17.71
CA VAL A 387 -18.27 25.11 17.87
C VAL A 387 -17.62 24.86 16.50
N VAL A 388 -18.17 23.96 15.71
CA VAL A 388 -17.66 23.64 14.35
C VAL A 388 -17.77 24.86 13.43
N SER A 389 -18.94 25.50 13.42
CA SER A 389 -19.19 26.71 12.61
C SER A 389 -18.19 27.82 12.95
N GLN A 390 -17.96 28.07 14.24
CA GLN A 390 -17.00 29.09 14.68
C GLN A 390 -15.55 28.72 14.40
N ALA A 391 -15.17 27.43 14.50
CA ALA A 391 -13.82 26.97 14.25
C ALA A 391 -13.47 27.02 12.76
N LEU A 392 -14.35 26.51 11.90
CA LEU A 392 -14.12 26.40 10.45
C LEU A 392 -14.59 27.64 9.66
N LYS A 393 -15.28 28.57 10.31
CA LYS A 393 -15.88 29.77 9.68
C LYS A 393 -16.85 29.43 8.56
N VAL A 394 -17.69 28.41 8.78
CA VAL A 394 -18.73 27.95 7.85
C VAL A 394 -20.14 28.20 8.40
N PRO A 395 -21.18 28.31 7.56
CA PRO A 395 -22.56 28.47 8.03
C PRO A 395 -23.00 27.34 8.98
N ILE A 396 -23.74 27.66 10.03
CA ILE A 396 -24.23 26.66 10.99
C ILE A 396 -25.19 25.67 10.33
N GLU A 397 -25.98 26.14 9.35
CA GLU A 397 -26.93 25.32 8.59
C GLU A 397 -26.23 24.27 7.72
N PHE A 398 -24.95 24.48 7.36
CA PHE A 398 -24.14 23.46 6.71
C PHE A 398 -23.77 22.36 7.72
N VAL A 399 -23.31 22.73 8.91
CA VAL A 399 -22.89 21.79 9.95
C VAL A 399 -24.06 20.92 10.40
N GLU A 400 -25.24 21.52 10.60
CA GLU A 400 -26.45 20.80 11.01
C GLU A 400 -26.94 19.75 9.99
N LYS A 401 -26.49 19.84 8.74
CA LYS A 401 -26.82 18.90 7.66
C LYS A 401 -25.78 17.78 7.50
N LEU A 402 -24.66 17.83 8.20
CA LEU A 402 -23.63 16.80 8.11
C LEU A 402 -24.19 15.45 8.61
N LYS A 403 -23.75 14.37 7.96
CA LYS A 403 -24.18 13.01 8.28
C LYS A 403 -23.52 12.55 9.59
N LYS A 404 -24.33 12.06 10.53
CA LYS A 404 -23.85 11.52 11.81
C LYS A 404 -23.36 10.09 11.67
N GLU A 405 -23.86 9.36 10.68
CA GLU A 405 -23.36 8.06 10.28
C GLU A 405 -22.15 8.21 9.34
N LYS A 406 -21.10 7.41 9.58
CA LYS A 406 -19.91 7.30 8.73
C LYS A 406 -20.28 7.04 7.26
N GLN A 407 -19.66 7.78 6.32
CA GLN A 407 -19.92 7.68 4.87
C GLN A 407 -18.63 7.24 4.15
N VAL A 408 -18.23 5.98 4.35
CA VAL A 408 -16.89 5.45 3.97
C VAL A 408 -16.51 5.82 2.53
N PHE A 409 -17.46 5.68 1.59
CA PHE A 409 -17.32 6.11 0.20
C PHE A 409 -18.36 7.16 -0.15
N VAL A 410 -17.93 8.20 -0.87
CA VAL A 410 -18.80 9.25 -1.40
C VAL A 410 -18.62 9.37 -2.92
N GLU A 411 -19.70 9.74 -3.62
CA GLU A 411 -19.76 9.95 -5.08
C GLU A 411 -19.79 11.45 -5.43
#